data_AF-A0A1A0UUM0-F1
#
_entry.id   AF-A0A1A0UUM0-F1
#
_cell.length_a   1.000
_cell.length_b   1.000
_cell.length_c   1.000
_cell.angle_alpha   90.00
_cell.angle_beta   90.00
_cell.angle_gamma   90.00
#
_symmetry.space_group_name_H-M   'P 1'
#
loop_
_entity.id
_entity.type
_entity.pdbx_description
1 polymer ?
#
loop_
_entity_poly.entity_id
_entity_poly.type
_entity_poly.pdbx_seq_one_letter_code
_entity_poly.pdbx_strand_id
1 'polypeptide(L)'
;MSSFSGEERWQPPVGPIDPEHPECAAVIAEVWTLLDGECTPETRDKLRHHLEECPACLRHYGVEERVKSLIAKKCGGEKAPESLRERLRIEISRTTIIRRG
;
A
#
# COMPACT_ATOMS: atom_id res chain seq x y z
N MET A 1 41.09 1.80 -9.37
CA MET A 1 39.98 2.76 -9.57
C MET A 1 38.81 1.97 -10.12
N SER A 2 38.03 1.35 -9.23
CA SER A 2 36.87 0.56 -9.65
C SER A 2 35.68 1.49 -9.75
N SER A 3 35.33 1.85 -10.98
CA SER A 3 34.15 2.63 -11.30
C SER A 3 32.91 1.87 -10.84
N PHE A 4 32.40 2.25 -9.67
CA PHE A 4 31.06 1.87 -9.24
C PHE A 4 30.11 2.68 -10.12
N SER A 5 29.67 2.10 -11.23
CA SER A 5 28.64 2.68 -12.09
C SER A 5 27.33 2.69 -11.30
N GLY A 6 27.15 3.74 -10.51
CA GLY A 6 25.95 4.01 -9.74
C GLY A 6 24.81 4.37 -10.67
N GLU A 7 24.13 3.34 -11.18
CA GLU A 7 22.77 3.47 -11.69
C GLU A 7 22.09 2.11 -11.71
N GLU A 8 22.04 1.46 -10.55
CA GLU A 8 21.09 0.37 -10.32
C GLU A 8 19.71 1.00 -10.16
N ARG A 9 19.17 1.44 -11.30
CA ARG A 9 17.82 1.96 -11.47
C ARG A 9 16.89 0.84 -11.04
N TRP A 10 16.51 0.85 -9.77
CA TRP A 10 15.56 -0.12 -9.22
C TRP A 10 14.34 -0.13 -10.14
N GLN A 11 14.20 -1.23 -10.87
CA GLN A 11 13.03 -1.52 -11.66
C GLN A 11 12.15 -2.38 -10.76
N PRO A 12 10.90 -1.95 -10.47
CA PRO A 12 10.01 -2.80 -9.72
C PRO A 12 9.85 -4.11 -10.48
N PRO A 13 9.91 -5.27 -9.79
CA PRO A 13 9.65 -6.54 -10.45
C PRO A 13 8.22 -6.51 -10.96
N VAL A 14 8.06 -6.37 -12.28
CA VAL A 14 6.80 -6.71 -12.93
C VAL A 14 6.70 -8.22 -12.77
N GLY A 15 5.83 -8.67 -11.85
CA GLY A 15 5.62 -10.09 -11.61
C GLY A 15 5.31 -10.82 -12.92
N PRO A 16 5.50 -12.15 -12.98
CA PRO A 16 5.24 -12.90 -14.20
C PRO A 16 3.79 -12.65 -14.63
N ILE A 17 3.61 -12.00 -15.77
CA ILE A 17 2.33 -11.94 -16.46
C ILE A 17 2.11 -13.38 -16.92
N ASP A 18 1.30 -14.13 -16.19
CA ASP A 18 0.81 -15.40 -16.69
C ASP A 18 -0.05 -15.07 -17.92
N PRO A 19 0.37 -15.43 -19.14
CA PRO A 19 -0.39 -15.12 -20.35
C PRO A 19 -1.76 -15.81 -20.37
N GLU A 20 -1.97 -16.84 -19.56
CA GLU A 20 -3.26 -17.52 -19.40
C GLU A 20 -4.18 -16.83 -18.38
N HIS A 21 -3.65 -15.92 -17.54
CA HIS A 21 -4.40 -15.21 -16.49
C HIS A 21 -4.01 -13.73 -16.45
N PRO A 22 -4.34 -12.93 -17.49
CA PRO A 22 -3.95 -11.51 -17.58
C PRO A 22 -4.52 -10.66 -16.43
N GLU A 23 -5.65 -11.05 -15.84
CA GLU A 23 -6.24 -10.40 -14.67
C GLU A 23 -5.37 -10.52 -13.40
N CYS A 24 -4.57 -11.59 -13.26
CA CYS A 24 -3.64 -11.76 -12.14
C CYS A 24 -2.53 -10.71 -12.17
N ALA A 25 -2.08 -10.30 -13.36
CA ALA A 25 -1.05 -9.28 -13.52
C ALA A 25 -1.53 -7.91 -13.01
N ALA A 26 -2.79 -7.56 -13.24
CA ALA A 26 -3.39 -6.34 -12.70
C ALA A 26 -3.43 -6.36 -11.16
N VAL A 27 -3.74 -7.52 -10.55
CA VAL A 27 -3.72 -7.65 -9.09
C VAL A 27 -2.32 -7.51 -8.53
N ILE A 28 -1.32 -8.15 -9.15
CA ILE A 28 0.08 -8.05 -8.71
C ILE A 28 0.60 -6.60 -8.82
N ALA A 29 0.21 -5.88 -9.88
CA ALA A 29 0.60 -4.48 -10.08
C ALA A 29 -0.01 -3.53 -9.04
N GLU A 30 -1.26 -3.77 -8.63
CA GLU A 30 -2.03 -2.88 -7.74
C GLU A 30 -2.06 -3.35 -6.27
N VAL A 31 -1.41 -4.46 -5.93
CA VAL A 31 -1.48 -5.07 -4.59
C VAL A 31 -1.03 -4.10 -3.48
N TRP A 32 0.00 -3.29 -3.73
CA TRP A 32 0.50 -2.30 -2.79
C TRP A 32 -0.46 -1.13 -2.64
N THR A 33 -0.97 -0.58 -3.75
CA THR A 33 -2.02 0.45 -3.76
C THR A 33 -3.24 0.02 -2.94
N LEU A 34 -3.65 -1.26 -3.10
CA LEU A 34 -4.74 -1.86 -2.34
C LEU A 34 -4.42 -1.93 -0.84
N LEU A 35 -3.22 -2.41 -0.49
CA LEU A 35 -2.77 -2.49 0.89
C LEU A 35 -2.62 -1.12 1.56
N ASP A 36 -2.29 -0.07 0.81
CA ASP A 36 -2.20 1.32 1.29
C ASP A 36 -3.56 2.00 1.41
N GLY A 37 -4.61 1.38 0.87
CA GLY A 37 -5.97 1.93 0.86
C GLY A 37 -6.15 3.04 -0.17
N GLU A 38 -5.20 3.22 -1.08
CA GLU A 38 -5.16 4.29 -2.08
C GLU A 38 -5.94 3.93 -3.37
N CYS A 39 -6.53 2.73 -3.44
CA CYS A 39 -7.41 2.36 -4.54
C CYS A 39 -8.72 3.17 -4.53
N THR A 40 -9.22 3.47 -5.73
CA THR A 40 -10.62 3.89 -5.92
C THR A 40 -11.57 2.77 -5.45
N PRO A 41 -12.82 3.10 -5.06
CA PRO A 41 -13.81 2.09 -4.68
C PRO A 41 -13.98 0.98 -5.73
N GLU A 42 -14.05 1.36 -7.00
CA GLU A 42 -14.28 0.44 -8.11
C GLU A 42 -13.11 -0.52 -8.32
N THR A 43 -11.87 -0.02 -8.22
CA THR A 43 -10.66 -0.85 -8.32
C THR A 43 -10.55 -1.80 -7.13
N ARG A 44 -10.87 -1.32 -5.93
CA ARG A 44 -10.87 -2.13 -4.71
C ARG A 44 -11.81 -3.33 -4.86
N ASP A 45 -13.04 -3.11 -5.33
CA ASP A 45 -14.04 -4.17 -5.46
C ASP A 45 -13.62 -5.23 -6.49
N LYS A 46 -13.09 -4.80 -7.64
CA LYS A 46 -12.55 -5.71 -8.67
C LYS A 46 -11.40 -6.57 -8.15
N LEU A 47 -10.44 -5.94 -7.45
CA LEU A 47 -9.30 -6.66 -6.89
C LEU A 47 -9.74 -7.65 -5.81
N ARG A 48 -10.67 -7.27 -4.93
CA ARG A 48 -11.21 -8.16 -3.90
C ARG A 48 -11.92 -9.36 -4.50
N HIS A 49 -12.77 -9.14 -5.49
CA HIS A 49 -13.46 -10.22 -6.20
C HIS A 49 -12.46 -11.22 -6.80
N HIS A 50 -11.41 -10.73 -7.47
CA HIS A 50 -10.38 -11.61 -8.02
C HIS A 50 -9.62 -12.38 -6.93
N LEU A 51 -9.30 -11.75 -5.79
CA LEU A 51 -8.63 -12.43 -4.67
C LEU A 51 -9.49 -13.54 -4.06
N GLU A 52 -10.82 -13.43 -4.13
CA GLU A 52 -11.75 -14.48 -3.69
C GLU A 52 -11.78 -15.67 -4.65
N GLU A 53 -11.64 -15.42 -5.96
CA GLU A 53 -11.69 -16.44 -7.00
C GLU A 53 -10.33 -17.09 -7.29
N CYS A 54 -9.22 -16.40 -7.00
CA CYS A 54 -7.87 -16.83 -7.34
C CYS A 54 -7.00 -17.09 -6.09
N PRO A 55 -6.87 -18.35 -5.64
CA PRO A 55 -6.02 -18.73 -4.51
C PRO A 55 -4.54 -18.39 -4.72
N ALA A 56 -4.07 -18.29 -5.96
CA ALA A 56 -2.69 -17.92 -6.26
C ALA A 56 -2.43 -16.45 -5.89
N CYS A 57 -3.25 -15.53 -6.39
CA CYS A 57 -3.16 -14.11 -6.06
C CYS A 57 -3.40 -13.85 -4.56
N LEU A 58 -4.29 -14.62 -3.92
CA LEU A 58 -4.47 -14.53 -2.46
C LEU A 58 -3.20 -14.87 -1.68
N ARG A 59 -2.43 -15.88 -2.12
CA ARG A 59 -1.11 -16.18 -1.51
C ARG A 59 -0.12 -15.04 -1.71
N HIS A 60 -0.05 -14.46 -2.90
CA HIS A 60 0.82 -13.32 -3.19
C HIS A 60 0.46 -12.11 -2.31
N TYR A 61 -0.83 -11.74 -2.27
CA TYR A 61 -1.35 -10.70 -1.38
C TYR A 61 -0.92 -10.92 0.07
N GLY A 62 -1.07 -12.14 0.59
CA GLY A 62 -0.69 -12.48 1.96
C GLY A 62 0.82 -12.34 2.24
N VAL A 63 1.68 -12.53 1.24
CA VAL A 63 3.12 -12.28 1.38
C VAL A 63 3.38 -10.78 1.46
N GLU A 64 2.85 -10.00 0.53
CA GLU A 64 3.03 -8.53 0.49
C GLU A 64 2.50 -7.86 1.77
N GLU A 65 1.35 -8.29 2.28
CA GLU A 65 0.78 -7.81 3.54
C GLU A 65 1.74 -8.05 4.73
N ARG A 66 2.35 -9.23 4.80
CA ARG A 66 3.33 -9.57 5.85
C ARG A 66 4.59 -8.73 5.75
N VAL A 67 5.09 -8.51 4.52
CA VAL A 67 6.24 -7.64 4.26
C VAL A 67 5.93 -6.22 4.71
N LYS A 68 4.79 -5.66 4.32
CA LYS A 68 4.34 -4.33 4.73
C LYS A 68 4.21 -4.22 6.26
N SER A 69 3.62 -5.21 6.91
CA SER A 69 3.52 -5.27 8.38
C SER A 69 4.89 -5.27 9.05
N LEU A 70 5.85 -6.01 8.50
CA LEU A 70 7.22 -6.07 9.02
C LEU A 70 7.92 -4.72 8.89
N ILE A 71 7.81 -4.07 7.74
CA ILE A 71 8.36 -2.72 7.50
C ILE A 71 7.76 -1.73 8.49
N ALA A 72 6.44 -1.69 8.64
CA ALA A 72 5.78 -0.79 9.59
C ALA A 72 6.29 -1.00 11.03
N LYS A 73 6.53 -2.24 11.45
CA LYS A 73 7.03 -2.57 12.79
C LYS A 73 8.50 -2.20 13.00
N LYS A 74 9.34 -2.34 11.97
CA LYS A 74 10.80 -2.16 12.08
C LYS A 74 11.27 -0.76 11.70
N CYS A 75 10.52 -0.07 10.84
CA CYS A 75 10.89 1.21 10.27
C CYS A 75 9.95 2.36 10.68
N GLY A 76 8.81 2.09 11.34
CA GLY A 76 7.84 3.11 11.77
C GLY A 76 8.21 3.88 13.04
N GLY A 77 9.50 4.01 13.36
CA GLY A 77 10.00 4.49 14.65
C GLY A 77 9.78 5.99 14.93
N GLU A 78 9.49 6.79 13.91
CA GLU A 78 9.32 8.23 14.08
C GLU A 78 7.89 8.57 14.50
N LYS A 79 7.72 8.87 15.79
CA LYS A 79 6.46 9.41 16.31
C LYS A 79 6.39 10.90 16.03
N ALA A 80 5.28 11.34 15.45
CA ALA A 80 4.97 12.76 15.34
C ALA A 80 5.14 13.48 16.70
N PRO A 81 5.77 14.67 16.76
CA PRO A 81 5.96 15.43 17.99
C PRO A 81 4.63 15.70 18.72
N GLU A 82 4.65 15.71 20.05
CA GLU A 82 3.42 15.91 20.84
C GLU A 82 2.76 17.27 20.56
N SER A 83 3.56 18.32 20.33
CA SER A 83 3.07 19.65 19.97
C SER A 83 2.25 19.65 18.67
N LEU A 84 2.62 18.82 17.69
CA LEU A 84 1.86 18.67 16.45
C LEU A 84 0.54 17.93 16.71
N ARG A 85 0.58 16.87 17.51
CA ARG A 85 -0.61 16.09 17.88
C ARG A 85 -1.64 16.93 18.62
N GLU A 86 -1.19 17.73 19.58
CA GLU A 86 -2.05 18.61 20.37
C GLU A 86 -2.72 19.69 19.49
N ARG A 87 -1.95 20.33 18.62
CA ARG A 87 -2.49 21.29 17.64
C ARG A 87 -3.55 20.66 16.74
N LEU A 88 -3.31 19.45 16.22
CA LEU A 88 -4.27 18.74 15.38
C LEU A 88 -5.56 18.40 16.14
N ARG A 89 -5.48 17.95 17.40
CA ARG A 89 -6.67 17.67 18.22
C ARG A 89 -7.55 18.90 18.41
N ILE A 90 -6.93 20.06 18.68
CA ILE A 90 -7.66 21.33 18.83
C ILE A 90 -8.36 21.70 17.52
N GLU A 91 -7.65 21.66 16.39
CA GLU A 91 -8.23 22.08 15.10
C GLU A 91 -9.36 21.15 14.62
N ILE A 92 -9.22 19.84 14.83
CA ILE A 92 -10.26 18.85 14.49
C ILE A 92 -11.52 19.07 15.34
N SER A 93 -11.36 19.29 16.65
CA SER A 93 -12.51 19.52 17.54
C SER A 93 -13.26 20.81 17.18
N ARG A 94 -12.54 21.90 16.90
CA ARG A 94 -13.10 23.17 16.40
C ARG A 94 -13.89 22.98 15.10
N THR A 95 -13.30 22.30 14.11
CA THR A 95 -13.95 22.05 12.81
C THR A 95 -15.23 21.22 12.94
N THR A 96 -15.25 20.26 13.87
CA THR A 96 -16.42 19.42 14.15
C THR A 96 -17.57 20.22 14.77
N ILE A 97 -17.26 21.19 15.63
CA ILE A 97 -18.28 22.08 16.24
C ILE A 97 -18.95 22.94 15.18
N ILE A 98 -18.17 23.51 14.24
CA ILE A 98 -18.70 24.43 13.20
C ILE A 98 -19.62 23.70 12.21
N ARG A 99 -19.38 22.41 11.91
CA ARG A 99 -20.19 21.64 10.95
C ARG A 99 -21.47 21.02 11.53
N ARG A 100 -21.62 20.98 12.85
CA ARG A 100 -22.81 20.45 13.54
C ARG A 100 -23.73 21.52 14.12
N GLY A 101 -23.28 22.78 14.11
CA GLY A 101 -24.07 23.96 14.49
C GLY A 101 -24.81 24.56 13.31
#